data_AF-A0A162V1B2-F1
#
_entry.id   AF-A0A162V1B2-F1
#
_cell.length_a   1.000
_cell.length_b   1.000
_cell.length_c   1.000
_cell.angle_alpha   90.00
_cell.angle_beta   90.00
_cell.angle_gamma   90.00
#
_symmetry.space_group_name_H-M   'P 1'
#
loop_
_entity.id
_entity.type
_entity.pdbx_description
1 polymer ?
#
loop_
_entity_poly.entity_id
_entity_poly.type
_entity_poly.pdbx_seq_one_letter_code
_entity_poly.pdbx_strand_id
1 'polypeptide(L)'
;MTYKRRMEEYSGDNMEVVEEPKVLHGEKKLVLVTHDKSTFYAYDRREKNWLDDKKNPLPKKDQGQSIMVSEFQCACHGTTQRQKWSSQKLFFAGKGRDGYWTSDNMIKQLIKDAITLFELLHPDIKEDKEFDFKNTTFLLDGEPCPQAMYYTKMETITKKKRSVDIPVKYVKGIRSILEECFLWLDTNSYKPGSKWLADCCKDEEPDSRCCAHHFLAAQPDFNEQKTVICEVVEANDHIFEMYLKFHCKCNWIERYWGAAKDLARKESDYTFKSLKVNADSYLDRAGELAKVCRFYNKSWCFIEAYSQNCTGDDAYEKVKQYSARVCASHRKVLKND
;
A
#
# COMPACT_ATOMS: atom_id res chain seq x y z
N MET A 1 15.46 5.86 12.63
CA MET A 1 16.09 5.31 13.86
C MET A 1 15.33 5.68 15.13
N THR A 2 14.79 6.90 15.24
CA THR A 2 14.16 7.42 16.46
C THR A 2 12.94 6.63 16.95
N TYR A 3 12.12 6.09 16.04
CA TYR A 3 10.95 5.27 16.39
C TYR A 3 11.29 3.84 16.81
N LYS A 4 12.38 3.26 16.29
CA LYS A 4 12.73 1.85 16.51
C LYS A 4 12.83 1.51 18.00
N ARG A 5 13.39 2.42 18.82
CA ARG A 5 13.51 2.24 20.27
C ARG A 5 12.18 2.13 21.02
N ARG A 6 11.08 2.58 20.41
CA ARG A 6 9.72 2.58 20.97
C ARG A 6 8.89 1.40 20.44
N MET A 7 9.46 0.55 19.59
CA MET A 7 8.80 -0.60 18.97
C MET A 7 9.34 -1.91 19.54
N GLU A 8 8.52 -2.96 19.52
CA GLU A 8 8.94 -4.30 19.90
C GLU A 8 9.99 -4.84 18.92
N GLU A 9 10.91 -5.63 19.47
CA GLU A 9 11.80 -6.50 18.71
C GLU A 9 11.43 -7.96 18.97
N TYR A 10 11.62 -8.80 17.96
CA TYR A 10 11.28 -10.22 18.03
C TYR A 10 12.54 -11.05 17.85
N SER A 11 12.81 -11.98 18.76
CA SER A 11 13.97 -12.86 18.74
C SER A 11 13.57 -14.31 19.06
N GLY A 12 14.54 -15.24 19.07
CA GLY A 12 14.29 -16.68 19.15
C GLY A 12 14.15 -17.35 17.79
N ASP A 13 14.15 -18.68 17.78
CA ASP A 13 14.20 -19.45 16.54
C ASP A 13 12.93 -19.29 15.72
N ASN A 14 11.77 -19.09 16.37
CA ASN A 14 10.44 -18.88 15.79
C ASN A 14 9.89 -17.48 16.04
N MET A 15 10.74 -16.52 16.43
CA MET A 15 10.34 -15.15 16.79
C MET A 15 9.36 -15.09 17.98
N GLU A 16 9.47 -16.06 18.89
CA GLU A 16 8.62 -16.23 20.07
C GLU A 16 9.00 -15.31 21.23
N VAL A 17 10.23 -14.78 21.25
CA VAL A 17 10.71 -13.89 22.30
C VAL A 17 10.38 -12.46 21.87
N VAL A 18 9.48 -11.80 22.61
CA VAL A 18 9.16 -10.39 22.43
C VAL A 18 10.00 -9.56 23.39
N GLU A 19 10.85 -8.71 22.83
CA GLU A 19 11.68 -7.78 23.59
C GLU A 19 10.98 -6.42 23.68
N GLU A 20 10.58 -6.04 24.89
CA GLU A 20 9.86 -4.80 25.14
C GLU A 20 10.75 -3.56 24.89
N PRO A 21 10.21 -2.51 24.24
CA PRO A 21 10.98 -1.31 23.94
C PRO A 21 11.40 -0.53 25.18
N LYS A 22 12.55 0.14 25.08
CA LYS A 22 13.05 1.09 26.11
C LYS A 22 12.40 2.46 25.91
N VAL A 23 11.15 2.57 26.32
CA VAL A 23 10.35 3.79 26.24
C VAL A 23 10.72 4.74 27.38
N LEU A 24 10.97 6.02 27.09
CA LEU A 24 11.26 7.03 28.12
C LEU A 24 9.97 7.50 28.81
N HIS A 25 10.11 8.12 29.99
CA HIS A 25 8.98 8.66 30.73
C HIS A 25 8.18 9.67 29.87
N GLY A 26 6.88 9.42 29.69
CA GLY A 26 5.97 10.24 28.87
C GLY A 26 5.86 9.83 27.40
N GLU A 27 6.67 8.87 26.94
CA GLU A 27 6.56 8.34 25.57
C GLU A 27 5.60 7.15 25.52
N LYS A 28 4.92 6.99 24.37
CA LYS A 28 4.07 5.81 24.10
C LYS A 28 4.85 4.75 23.33
N LYS A 29 4.56 3.48 23.60
CA LYS A 29 4.95 2.37 22.71
C LYS A 29 4.37 2.59 21.32
N LEU A 30 5.12 2.25 20.29
CA LEU A 30 4.70 2.35 18.90
C LEU A 30 4.59 0.95 18.31
N VAL A 31 3.57 0.75 17.48
CA VAL A 31 3.39 -0.45 16.67
C VAL A 31 3.40 -0.05 15.22
N LEU A 32 4.29 -0.65 14.44
CA LEU A 32 4.33 -0.39 13.00
C LEU A 32 3.22 -1.20 12.33
N VAL A 33 2.35 -0.49 11.61
CA VAL A 33 1.31 -1.08 10.76
C VAL A 33 1.68 -0.78 9.32
N THR A 34 1.63 -1.78 8.46
CA THR A 34 1.86 -1.63 7.03
C THR A 34 0.61 -1.97 6.23
N HIS A 35 0.50 -1.38 5.05
CA HIS A 35 -0.55 -1.61 4.07
C HIS A 35 0.04 -1.82 2.68
N ASP A 36 -0.58 -2.72 1.92
CA ASP A 36 -0.40 -2.81 0.48
C ASP A 36 -1.55 -3.61 -0.17
N LYS A 37 -1.59 -3.63 -1.50
CA LYS A 37 -2.52 -4.43 -2.30
C LYS A 37 -1.78 -5.36 -3.24
N SER A 38 -2.22 -6.60 -3.32
CA SER A 38 -1.70 -7.56 -4.30
C SER A 38 -2.79 -8.21 -5.13
N THR A 39 -2.47 -8.52 -6.38
CA THR A 39 -3.38 -9.25 -7.27
C THR A 39 -2.88 -10.67 -7.50
N PHE A 40 -3.77 -11.62 -7.31
CA PHE A 40 -3.58 -13.05 -7.58
C PHE A 40 -4.32 -13.40 -8.86
N TYR A 41 -3.65 -14.07 -9.78
CA TYR A 41 -4.20 -14.45 -11.08
C TYR A 41 -4.43 -15.95 -11.13
N ALA A 42 -5.56 -16.38 -11.72
CA ALA A 42 -5.89 -17.80 -11.84
C ALA A 42 -4.82 -18.58 -12.60
N TYR A 43 -4.18 -17.97 -13.60
CA TYR A 43 -3.15 -18.60 -14.42
C TYR A 43 -1.73 -18.18 -14.04
N ASP A 44 -1.50 -17.69 -12.81
CA ASP A 44 -0.16 -17.41 -12.28
C ASP A 44 0.61 -18.71 -12.07
N ARG A 45 1.19 -19.24 -13.16
CA ARG A 45 1.96 -20.48 -13.22
C ARG A 45 3.43 -20.20 -13.10
N ARG A 46 4.19 -21.20 -12.65
CA ARG A 46 5.65 -21.19 -12.83
C ARG A 46 5.96 -21.22 -14.32
N GLU A 47 6.82 -20.31 -14.78
CA GLU A 47 7.22 -20.22 -16.18
C GLU A 47 8.01 -21.45 -16.64
N LYS A 48 8.77 -22.06 -15.73
CA LYS A 48 9.53 -23.28 -15.97
C LYS A 48 8.80 -24.49 -15.40
N ASN A 49 8.34 -25.39 -16.26
CA ASN A 49 7.73 -26.66 -15.89
C ASN A 49 8.46 -27.81 -16.60
N TRP A 50 8.58 -28.94 -15.91
CA TRP A 50 9.02 -30.20 -16.53
C TRP A 50 7.83 -30.78 -17.29
N LEU A 51 8.01 -31.00 -18.60
CA LEU A 51 6.98 -31.59 -19.46
C LEU A 51 7.32 -33.06 -19.70
N ASP A 52 6.30 -33.91 -19.68
CA ASP A 52 6.40 -35.31 -20.07
C ASP A 52 6.11 -35.42 -21.57
N ASP A 53 6.89 -36.20 -22.32
CA ASP A 53 6.92 -36.25 -23.79
C ASP A 53 5.54 -36.53 -24.43
N LYS A 54 4.60 -37.08 -23.66
CA LYS A 54 3.26 -37.47 -24.12
C LYS A 54 2.15 -36.47 -23.79
N LYS A 55 2.41 -35.46 -22.93
CA LYS A 55 1.41 -34.45 -22.54
C LYS A 55 2.04 -33.06 -22.49
N ASN A 56 1.73 -32.28 -23.53
CA ASN A 56 2.07 -30.86 -23.62
C ASN A 56 0.80 -30.00 -23.43
N PRO A 57 0.28 -29.83 -22.20
CA PRO A 57 -0.83 -28.91 -21.97
C PRO A 57 -0.34 -27.48 -22.24
N LEU A 58 -0.75 -26.90 -23.37
CA LEU A 58 -0.45 -25.51 -23.70
C LEU A 58 -1.15 -24.59 -22.68
N PRO A 59 -0.41 -23.81 -21.89
CA PRO A 59 -1.01 -22.83 -21.00
C PRO A 59 -1.70 -21.75 -21.83
N LYS A 60 -2.81 -21.20 -21.31
CA LYS A 60 -3.41 -20.01 -21.91
C LYS A 60 -2.45 -18.83 -21.76
N LYS A 61 -2.42 -17.96 -22.77
CA LYS A 61 -1.53 -16.79 -22.82
C LYS A 61 -1.97 -15.65 -21.90
N ASP A 62 -3.24 -15.63 -21.48
CA ASP A 62 -3.77 -14.64 -20.56
C ASP A 62 -3.47 -15.00 -19.09
N GLN A 63 -3.61 -14.03 -18.18
CA GLN A 63 -3.45 -14.25 -16.75
C GLN A 63 -4.72 -14.85 -16.10
N GLY A 64 -5.80 -14.97 -16.86
CA GLY A 64 -7.10 -15.44 -16.37
C GLY A 64 -7.76 -14.44 -15.42
N GLN A 65 -8.79 -14.90 -14.72
CA GLN A 65 -9.49 -14.10 -13.73
C GLN A 65 -8.61 -13.85 -12.50
N SER A 66 -8.75 -12.66 -11.91
CA SER A 66 -7.97 -12.25 -10.75
C SER A 66 -8.78 -12.03 -9.48
N ILE A 67 -8.08 -12.08 -8.35
CA ILE A 67 -8.53 -11.65 -7.03
C ILE A 67 -7.53 -10.60 -6.55
N MET A 68 -7.99 -9.38 -6.33
CA MET A 68 -7.20 -8.35 -5.65
C MET A 68 -7.42 -8.51 -4.15
N VAL A 69 -6.35 -8.37 -3.37
CA VAL A 69 -6.37 -8.43 -1.91
C VAL A 69 -5.78 -7.13 -1.40
N SER A 70 -6.47 -6.45 -0.50
CA SER A 70 -6.00 -5.26 0.22
C SER A 70 -5.87 -5.62 1.70
N GLU A 71 -4.71 -5.39 2.31
CA GLU A 71 -4.46 -5.87 3.67
C GLU A 71 -3.62 -4.91 4.52
N PHE A 72 -3.96 -4.84 5.81
CA PHE A 72 -3.19 -4.16 6.84
C PHE A 72 -2.58 -5.20 7.79
N GLN A 73 -1.29 -5.10 8.04
CA GLN A 73 -0.57 -6.00 8.93
C GLN A 73 0.20 -5.23 10.01
N CYS A 74 0.29 -5.80 11.20
CA CYS A 74 1.17 -5.34 12.27
C CYS A 74 2.08 -6.48 12.73
N ALA A 75 3.29 -6.16 13.19
CA ALA A 75 4.26 -7.19 13.55
C ALA A 75 3.80 -8.09 14.72
N CYS A 76 3.04 -7.53 15.67
CA CYS A 76 2.57 -8.22 16.87
C CYS A 76 1.39 -9.18 16.64
N HIS A 77 0.55 -8.95 15.62
CA HIS A 77 -0.64 -9.78 15.36
C HIS A 77 -0.68 -10.38 13.95
N GLY A 78 0.28 -10.06 13.07
CA GLY A 78 0.22 -10.44 11.67
C GLY A 78 -0.88 -9.67 10.94
N THR A 79 -1.76 -10.40 10.25
CA THR A 79 -3.02 -9.86 9.74
C THR A 79 -3.84 -9.34 10.91
N THR A 80 -4.20 -8.05 10.88
CA THR A 80 -5.02 -7.44 11.94
C THR A 80 -6.40 -8.08 11.93
N GLN A 81 -6.65 -9.00 12.86
CA GLN A 81 -7.91 -9.74 12.95
C GLN A 81 -8.33 -9.98 14.40
N ARG A 82 -9.64 -10.01 14.62
CA ARG A 82 -10.26 -10.38 15.88
C ARG A 82 -11.48 -11.26 15.60
N GLN A 83 -11.45 -12.49 16.09
CA GLN A 83 -12.50 -13.50 15.82
C GLN A 83 -12.70 -13.72 14.31
N LYS A 84 -13.84 -13.30 13.75
CA LYS A 84 -14.18 -13.41 12.31
C LYS A 84 -13.97 -12.10 11.54
N TRP A 85 -13.53 -11.03 12.22
CA TRP A 85 -13.31 -9.73 11.60
C TRP A 85 -11.83 -9.57 11.28
N SER A 86 -11.53 -9.32 10.00
CA SER A 86 -10.17 -9.11 9.51
C SER A 86 -10.07 -7.79 8.74
N SER A 87 -8.92 -7.15 8.82
CA SER A 87 -8.54 -6.00 8.00
C SER A 87 -8.41 -6.35 6.52
N GLN A 88 -8.27 -7.64 6.18
CA GLN A 88 -8.12 -8.14 4.83
C GLN A 88 -9.43 -8.00 4.02
N LYS A 89 -9.32 -7.50 2.78
CA LYS A 89 -10.43 -7.46 1.82
C LYS A 89 -10.04 -8.13 0.52
N LEU A 90 -10.79 -9.17 0.16
CA LEU A 90 -10.77 -9.75 -1.17
C LEU A 90 -11.72 -8.95 -2.08
N PHE A 91 -11.23 -8.61 -3.26
CA PHE A 91 -11.91 -7.82 -4.26
C PHE A 91 -11.83 -8.49 -5.62
N PHE A 92 -12.98 -8.78 -6.20
CA PHE A 92 -13.10 -9.47 -7.47
C PHE A 92 -13.24 -8.44 -8.60
N ALA A 93 -12.11 -7.93 -9.10
CA ALA A 93 -12.09 -6.85 -10.10
C ALA A 93 -12.73 -7.24 -11.44
N GLY A 94 -13.46 -6.30 -12.06
CA GLY A 94 -13.94 -6.40 -13.45
C GLY A 94 -15.45 -6.21 -13.64
N LYS A 95 -15.84 -5.96 -14.91
CA LYS A 95 -17.25 -5.77 -15.32
C LYS A 95 -18.06 -7.04 -15.03
N GLY A 96 -19.18 -6.90 -14.31
CA GLY A 96 -20.01 -8.03 -13.86
C GLY A 96 -19.54 -8.68 -12.55
N ARG A 97 -18.54 -8.10 -11.88
CA ARG A 97 -18.03 -8.50 -10.57
C ARG A 97 -18.11 -7.30 -9.61
N ASP A 98 -17.08 -7.02 -8.84
CA ASP A 98 -17.08 -5.95 -7.83
C ASP A 98 -16.73 -4.55 -8.40
N GLY A 99 -16.42 -4.47 -9.70
CA GLY A 99 -16.08 -3.22 -10.37
C GLY A 99 -14.61 -2.85 -10.20
N TYR A 100 -14.36 -1.59 -9.81
CA TYR A 100 -13.03 -1.02 -9.59
C TYR A 100 -12.81 -0.68 -8.12
N TRP A 101 -11.59 -0.91 -7.62
CA TRP A 101 -11.24 -0.49 -6.27
C TRP A 101 -10.98 1.02 -6.26
N THR A 102 -11.77 1.77 -5.50
CA THR A 102 -11.70 3.25 -5.43
C THR A 102 -11.00 3.75 -4.16
N SER A 103 -10.71 5.05 -4.11
CA SER A 103 -10.25 5.73 -2.89
C SER A 103 -11.24 5.52 -1.74
N ASP A 104 -12.54 5.63 -2.01
CA ASP A 104 -13.59 5.41 -1.01
C ASP A 104 -13.57 4.00 -0.42
N ASN A 105 -13.28 2.98 -1.24
CA ASN A 105 -13.10 1.62 -0.74
C ASN A 105 -11.91 1.53 0.22
N MET A 106 -10.82 2.24 -0.08
CA MET A 106 -9.64 2.28 0.78
C MET A 106 -9.96 2.98 2.10
N ILE A 107 -10.53 4.19 2.07
CA ILE A 107 -10.85 4.95 3.29
C ILE A 107 -11.84 4.19 4.17
N LYS A 108 -12.86 3.54 3.58
CA LYS A 108 -13.78 2.67 4.32
C LYS A 108 -13.08 1.51 5.00
N GLN A 109 -12.15 0.86 4.31
CA GLN A 109 -11.35 -0.23 4.88
C GLN A 109 -10.43 0.28 6.00
N LEU A 110 -9.77 1.42 5.79
CA LEU A 110 -8.87 2.04 6.76
C LEU A 110 -9.58 2.38 8.07
N ILE A 111 -10.70 3.11 8.00
CA ILE A 111 -11.44 3.53 9.19
C ILE A 111 -12.05 2.30 9.88
N LYS A 112 -12.86 1.54 9.15
CA LYS A 112 -13.67 0.49 9.76
C LYS A 112 -12.85 -0.71 10.16
N ASP A 113 -11.96 -1.19 9.30
CA ASP A 113 -11.31 -2.46 9.50
C ASP A 113 -9.87 -2.33 10.01
N ALA A 114 -9.12 -1.27 9.66
CA ALA A 114 -7.73 -1.14 10.12
C ALA A 114 -7.62 -0.42 11.46
N ILE A 115 -8.11 0.83 11.56
CA ILE A 115 -8.03 1.67 12.77
C ILE A 115 -8.85 1.04 13.90
N THR A 116 -10.15 0.78 13.67
CA THR A 116 -11.00 0.20 14.72
C THR A 116 -10.47 -1.15 15.23
N LEU A 117 -10.01 -2.07 14.34
CA LEU A 117 -9.42 -3.32 14.82
C LEU A 117 -8.09 -3.10 15.55
N PHE A 118 -7.26 -2.17 15.09
CA PHE A 118 -5.99 -1.86 15.74
C PHE A 118 -6.19 -1.34 17.16
N GLU A 119 -7.09 -0.37 17.36
CA GLU A 119 -7.43 0.16 18.69
C GLU A 119 -8.04 -0.91 19.61
N LEU A 120 -8.88 -1.80 19.05
CA LEU A 120 -9.44 -2.93 19.80
C LEU A 120 -8.40 -3.96 20.26
N LEU A 121 -7.30 -4.12 19.50
CA LEU A 121 -6.18 -5.00 19.86
C LEU A 121 -5.17 -4.32 20.79
N HIS A 122 -5.17 -2.98 20.85
CA HIS A 122 -4.25 -2.18 21.66
C HIS A 122 -5.05 -1.15 22.50
N PRO A 123 -5.68 -1.58 23.62
CA PRO A 123 -6.71 -0.82 24.34
C PRO A 123 -6.30 0.49 25.04
N ASP A 124 -5.20 1.13 24.64
CA ASP A 124 -4.73 2.42 25.17
C ASP A 124 -5.08 3.63 24.26
N ILE A 125 -5.99 3.47 23.28
CA ILE A 125 -6.35 4.53 22.32
C ILE A 125 -7.88 4.59 22.14
N LYS A 126 -8.42 5.81 22.05
CA LYS A 126 -9.85 6.11 22.06
C LYS A 126 -10.28 6.89 20.82
N GLU A 127 -11.48 6.51 20.36
CA GLU A 127 -12.52 7.24 19.61
C GLU A 127 -12.52 7.16 18.08
N ASP A 128 -13.56 6.49 17.56
CA ASP A 128 -14.01 6.55 16.16
C ASP A 128 -14.41 7.99 15.78
N LYS A 129 -13.75 8.57 14.76
CA LYS A 129 -14.19 9.81 14.10
C LYS A 129 -14.60 9.54 12.66
N GLU A 130 -15.79 10.03 12.29
CA GLU A 130 -16.25 10.04 10.91
C GLU A 130 -15.47 11.10 10.10
N PHE A 131 -14.95 10.71 8.94
CA PHE A 131 -14.08 11.55 8.10
C PHE A 131 -14.77 11.88 6.77
N ASP A 132 -14.77 13.16 6.39
CA ASP A 132 -15.26 13.65 5.08
C ASP A 132 -14.14 14.31 4.28
N PHE A 133 -14.25 14.25 2.95
CA PHE A 133 -13.27 14.84 2.04
C PHE A 133 -13.35 16.37 2.09
N LYS A 134 -12.27 17.03 2.52
CA LYS A 134 -12.20 18.50 2.56
C LYS A 134 -12.00 19.09 1.17
N ASN A 135 -12.59 20.26 0.94
CA ASN A 135 -12.26 21.12 -0.19
C ASN A 135 -10.88 21.77 0.04
N THR A 136 -10.11 22.02 -1.02
CA THR A 136 -8.90 22.85 -0.92
C THR A 136 -9.28 24.32 -0.80
N THR A 137 -8.37 25.16 -0.30
CA THR A 137 -8.57 26.62 -0.27
C THR A 137 -7.33 27.26 -0.86
N PHE A 138 -7.51 28.07 -1.90
CA PHE A 138 -6.43 28.84 -2.51
C PHE A 138 -6.64 30.33 -2.24
N LEU A 139 -5.58 31.13 -2.34
CA LEU A 139 -5.66 32.58 -2.17
C LEU A 139 -5.80 33.24 -3.55
N LEU A 140 -6.89 33.99 -3.75
CA LEU A 140 -7.07 34.87 -4.91
C LEU A 140 -7.00 36.31 -4.41
N ASP A 141 -5.99 37.07 -4.85
CA ASP A 141 -5.74 38.45 -4.41
C ASP A 141 -5.65 38.63 -2.88
N GLY A 142 -5.21 37.58 -2.16
CA GLY A 142 -5.10 37.56 -0.70
C GLY A 142 -6.35 37.05 0.04
N GLU A 143 -7.44 36.76 -0.66
CA GLU A 143 -8.68 36.25 -0.08
C GLU A 143 -8.81 34.72 -0.23
N PRO A 144 -9.18 33.97 0.84
CA PRO A 144 -9.33 32.53 0.79
C PRO A 144 -10.57 32.12 -0.01
N CYS A 145 -10.35 31.37 -1.09
CA CYS A 145 -11.37 30.85 -1.99
C CYS A 145 -11.45 29.33 -1.90
N PRO A 146 -12.60 28.73 -1.52
CA PRO A 146 -12.75 27.29 -1.47
C PRO A 146 -12.79 26.69 -2.88
N GLN A 147 -11.99 25.66 -3.13
CA GLN A 147 -11.95 24.92 -4.37
C GLN A 147 -12.40 23.47 -4.14
N ALA A 148 -13.49 23.09 -4.82
CA ALA A 148 -13.96 21.72 -4.81
C ALA A 148 -13.22 20.90 -5.87
N MET A 149 -12.57 19.81 -5.44
CA MET A 149 -11.84 18.89 -6.33
C MET A 149 -12.75 17.92 -7.08
N TYR A 150 -14.01 17.82 -6.65
CA TYR A 150 -14.99 16.90 -7.19
C TYR A 150 -16.21 17.65 -7.72
N TYR A 151 -16.83 17.09 -8.74
CA TYR A 151 -18.19 17.43 -9.14
C TYR A 151 -19.07 16.20 -9.07
N THR A 152 -20.35 16.39 -8.78
CA THR A 152 -21.32 15.29 -8.72
C THR A 152 -22.10 15.24 -10.02
N LYS A 153 -22.20 14.05 -10.61
CA LYS A 153 -23.03 13.79 -11.77
C LYS A 153 -23.91 12.57 -11.49
N MET A 154 -25.18 12.64 -11.90
CA MET A 154 -26.09 11.51 -11.79
C MET A 154 -25.72 10.46 -12.84
N GLU A 155 -25.49 9.23 -12.41
CA GLU A 155 -25.31 8.09 -13.31
C GLU A 155 -26.35 7.01 -13.05
N THR A 156 -26.88 6.48 -14.15
CA THR A 156 -27.84 5.39 -14.13
C THR A 156 -27.10 4.06 -14.06
N ILE A 157 -27.09 3.43 -12.89
CA ILE A 157 -26.58 2.06 -12.75
C ILE A 157 -27.71 1.08 -13.01
N THR A 158 -27.52 0.21 -14.01
CA THR A 158 -28.47 -0.85 -14.34
C THR A 158 -28.00 -2.18 -13.75
N LYS A 159 -28.74 -2.73 -12.77
CA LYS A 159 -28.52 -4.09 -12.25
C LYS A 159 -29.80 -4.91 -12.39
N LYS A 160 -29.70 -6.07 -13.05
CA LYS A 160 -30.78 -7.09 -13.18
C LYS A 160 -32.17 -6.48 -13.46
N LYS A 161 -32.28 -5.68 -14.53
CA LYS A 161 -33.51 -5.01 -15.01
C LYS A 161 -34.08 -3.87 -14.15
N ARG A 162 -33.36 -3.39 -13.13
CA ARG A 162 -33.67 -2.12 -12.45
C ARG A 162 -32.55 -1.12 -12.70
N SER A 163 -32.93 0.06 -13.17
CA SER A 163 -32.06 1.24 -13.29
C SER A 163 -32.28 2.12 -12.08
N VAL A 164 -31.20 2.46 -11.38
CA VAL A 164 -31.22 3.43 -10.28
C VAL A 164 -30.23 4.52 -10.62
N ASP A 165 -30.71 5.76 -10.59
CA ASP A 165 -29.84 6.93 -10.70
C ASP A 165 -29.19 7.16 -9.34
N ILE A 166 -27.86 7.14 -9.32
CA ILE A 166 -27.08 7.46 -8.14
C ILE A 166 -26.19 8.67 -8.42
N PRO A 167 -26.00 9.55 -7.43
CA PRO A 167 -24.98 10.59 -7.54
C PRO A 167 -23.59 9.95 -7.49
N VAL A 168 -22.79 10.16 -8.54
CA VAL A 168 -21.39 9.73 -8.61
C VAL A 168 -20.50 10.97 -8.58
N LYS A 169 -19.50 10.96 -7.70
CA LYS A 169 -18.48 12.01 -7.62
C LYS A 169 -17.37 11.72 -8.64
N TYR A 170 -17.04 12.73 -9.44
CA TYR A 170 -15.93 12.71 -10.40
C TYR A 170 -14.87 13.71 -10.00
N VAL A 171 -13.60 13.35 -10.18
CA VAL A 171 -12.48 14.27 -10.00
C VAL A 171 -12.47 15.28 -11.15
N LYS A 172 -12.30 16.56 -10.84
CA LYS A 172 -12.10 17.59 -11.86
C LYS A 172 -10.77 17.39 -12.57
N GLY A 173 -10.72 17.66 -13.87
CA GLY A 173 -9.47 17.61 -14.62
C GLY A 173 -8.54 18.76 -14.25
N ILE A 174 -7.21 18.53 -14.36
CA ILE A 174 -6.16 19.53 -14.09
C ILE A 174 -6.46 20.88 -14.77
N ARG A 175 -6.93 20.83 -16.02
CA ARG A 175 -7.30 22.04 -16.76
C ARG A 175 -8.42 22.82 -16.08
N SER A 176 -9.52 22.17 -15.70
CA SER A 176 -10.66 22.83 -15.06
C SER A 176 -10.27 23.43 -13.71
N ILE A 177 -9.43 22.72 -12.95
CA ILE A 177 -8.89 23.19 -11.68
C ILE A 177 -8.08 24.48 -11.89
N LEU A 178 -7.17 24.50 -12.85
CA LEU A 178 -6.34 25.67 -13.15
C LEU A 178 -7.15 26.83 -13.76
N GLU A 179 -8.17 26.55 -14.58
CA GLU A 179 -9.08 27.57 -15.10
C GLU A 179 -9.90 28.23 -13.97
N GLU A 180 -10.38 27.46 -13.00
CA GLU A 180 -11.09 27.96 -11.80
C GLU A 180 -10.20 28.86 -10.92
N CYS A 181 -8.89 28.59 -10.88
CA CYS A 181 -7.92 29.40 -10.15
C CYS A 181 -7.38 30.58 -10.98
N PHE A 182 -7.82 30.77 -12.23
CA PHE A 182 -7.25 31.75 -13.18
C PHE A 182 -5.75 31.55 -13.47
N LEU A 183 -5.30 30.30 -13.42
CA LEU A 183 -3.90 29.87 -13.54
C LEU A 183 -3.60 29.05 -14.79
N TRP A 184 -4.59 28.83 -15.66
CA TRP A 184 -4.41 28.09 -16.90
C TRP A 184 -3.65 28.91 -17.96
N LEU A 185 -2.68 28.28 -18.63
CA LEU A 185 -1.90 28.90 -19.71
C LEU A 185 -2.29 28.29 -21.07
N ASP A 186 -2.68 29.13 -22.03
CA ASP A 186 -3.03 28.66 -23.39
C ASP A 186 -1.81 28.23 -24.21
N THR A 187 -0.65 28.82 -23.93
CA THR A 187 0.59 28.61 -24.68
C THR A 187 1.71 28.11 -23.78
N ASN A 188 2.54 27.22 -24.34
CA ASN A 188 3.72 26.72 -23.66
C ASN A 188 4.80 27.82 -23.56
N SER A 189 5.28 28.08 -22.34
CA SER A 189 6.34 29.06 -22.07
C SER A 189 7.68 28.70 -22.73
N TYR A 190 7.96 27.42 -22.97
CA TYR A 190 9.21 26.95 -23.57
C TYR A 190 9.16 26.82 -25.09
N LYS A 191 7.95 26.84 -25.68
CA LYS A 191 7.74 26.71 -27.14
C LYS A 191 6.61 27.64 -27.59
N PRO A 192 6.94 28.90 -27.95
CA PRO A 192 5.96 29.85 -28.48
C PRO A 192 5.20 29.25 -29.67
N GLY A 193 3.87 29.34 -29.64
CA GLY A 193 2.98 28.78 -30.68
C GLY A 193 2.51 27.33 -30.45
N SER A 194 2.96 26.66 -29.39
CA SER A 194 2.44 25.34 -28.99
C SER A 194 1.51 25.43 -27.79
N LYS A 195 0.49 24.55 -27.74
CA LYS A 195 -0.41 24.45 -26.58
C LYS A 195 0.36 24.00 -25.35
N TRP A 196 -0.07 24.45 -24.18
CA TRP A 196 0.50 23.97 -22.93
C TRP A 196 0.18 22.49 -22.71
N LEU A 197 1.19 21.73 -22.29
CA LEU A 197 1.09 20.28 -22.15
C LEU A 197 0.43 19.93 -20.81
N ALA A 198 -0.44 18.91 -20.79
CA ALA A 198 -0.99 18.39 -19.54
C ALA A 198 0.10 17.72 -18.69
N ASP A 199 0.89 16.86 -19.31
CA ASP A 199 2.02 16.13 -18.70
C ASP A 199 3.28 16.26 -19.56
N CYS A 200 4.44 16.12 -18.92
CA CYS A 200 5.72 16.03 -19.59
C CYS A 200 6.59 14.92 -18.98
N CYS A 201 7.67 14.55 -19.66
CA CYS A 201 8.60 13.51 -19.20
C CYS A 201 9.75 14.03 -18.35
N LYS A 202 9.72 15.30 -17.94
CA LYS A 202 10.79 15.91 -17.14
C LYS A 202 10.57 15.60 -15.66
N ASP A 203 11.61 15.74 -14.86
CA ASP A 203 11.47 15.68 -13.42
C ASP A 203 10.80 16.96 -12.88
N GLU A 204 10.21 16.85 -11.70
CA GLU A 204 9.62 17.98 -10.98
C GLU A 204 10.72 18.95 -10.53
N GLU A 205 10.67 20.18 -11.04
CA GLU A 205 11.49 21.30 -10.57
C GLU A 205 10.57 22.34 -9.88
N PRO A 206 11.04 23.03 -8.83
CA PRO A 206 10.29 24.12 -8.21
C PRO A 206 9.92 25.18 -9.25
N ASP A 207 8.68 25.68 -9.22
CA ASP A 207 8.13 26.68 -10.16
C ASP A 207 8.12 26.27 -11.65
N SER A 208 8.24 24.97 -11.94
CA SER A 208 8.29 24.49 -13.32
C SER A 208 6.95 24.63 -14.04
N ARG A 209 6.88 25.59 -14.99
CA ARG A 209 5.74 25.78 -15.90
C ARG A 209 5.78 24.83 -17.11
N CYS A 210 6.53 23.74 -17.05
CA CYS A 210 6.78 22.89 -18.22
C CYS A 210 5.53 22.09 -18.66
N CYS A 211 4.66 21.74 -17.73
CA CYS A 211 3.34 21.17 -17.98
C CYS A 211 2.36 21.62 -16.88
N ALA A 212 1.07 21.47 -17.15
CA ALA A 212 0.00 21.81 -16.22
C ALA A 212 0.07 21.01 -14.91
N HIS A 213 0.50 19.75 -14.97
CA HIS A 213 0.66 18.90 -13.79
C HIS A 213 1.74 19.40 -12.83
N HIS A 214 2.97 19.64 -13.29
CA HIS A 214 4.03 20.16 -12.41
C HIS A 214 3.70 21.55 -11.87
N PHE A 215 3.09 22.39 -12.70
CA PHE A 215 2.67 23.72 -12.26
C PHE A 215 1.58 23.66 -11.17
N LEU A 216 0.61 22.74 -11.31
CA LEU A 216 -0.42 22.51 -10.31
C LEU A 216 0.18 21.95 -9.02
N ALA A 217 1.10 20.97 -9.12
CA ALA A 217 1.77 20.37 -7.97
C ALA A 217 2.60 21.38 -7.16
N ALA A 218 3.15 22.40 -7.83
CA ALA A 218 3.90 23.48 -7.18
C ALA A 218 3.02 24.54 -6.50
N GLN A 219 1.69 24.54 -6.72
CA GLN A 219 0.83 25.53 -6.06
C GLN A 219 0.81 25.30 -4.54
N PRO A 220 0.83 26.36 -3.71
CA PRO A 220 0.92 26.22 -2.25
C PRO A 220 -0.19 25.35 -1.65
N ASP A 221 -1.43 25.53 -2.11
CA ASP A 221 -2.58 24.77 -1.64
C ASP A 221 -2.48 23.27 -2.00
N PHE A 222 -1.87 22.92 -3.13
CA PHE A 222 -1.61 21.53 -3.53
C PHE A 222 -0.40 20.94 -2.81
N ASN A 223 0.68 21.70 -2.69
CA ASN A 223 1.92 21.26 -2.06
C ASN A 223 1.74 21.05 -0.55
N GLU A 224 0.89 21.87 0.10
CA GLU A 224 0.55 21.73 1.52
C GLU A 224 -0.57 20.70 1.77
N GLN A 225 -1.30 20.28 0.72
CA GLN A 225 -2.41 19.36 0.87
C GLN A 225 -1.91 17.97 1.29
N LYS A 226 -2.30 17.57 2.51
CA LYS A 226 -2.13 16.19 2.97
C LYS A 226 -3.05 15.27 2.19
N THR A 227 -2.56 14.08 1.87
CA THR A 227 -3.44 13.04 1.33
C THR A 227 -4.54 12.70 2.34
N VAL A 228 -5.72 12.34 1.84
CA VAL A 228 -6.88 11.95 2.66
C VAL A 228 -6.53 10.85 3.67
N ILE A 229 -5.64 9.93 3.28
CA ILE A 229 -5.15 8.85 4.13
C ILE A 229 -4.39 9.41 5.32
N CYS A 230 -3.47 10.35 5.07
CA CYS A 230 -2.70 11.03 6.09
C CYS A 230 -3.62 11.77 7.06
N GLU A 231 -4.59 12.52 6.55
CA GLU A 231 -5.55 13.26 7.38
C GLU A 231 -6.39 12.31 8.27
N VAL A 232 -6.88 11.20 7.73
CA VAL A 232 -7.64 10.19 8.49
C VAL A 232 -6.78 9.60 9.61
N VAL A 233 -5.55 9.22 9.30
CA VAL A 233 -4.64 8.59 10.27
C VAL A 233 -4.27 9.56 11.38
N GLU A 234 -3.88 10.79 11.04
CA GLU A 234 -3.52 11.82 12.02
C GLU A 234 -4.72 12.25 12.88
N ALA A 235 -5.94 12.29 12.33
CA ALA A 235 -7.15 12.64 13.08
C ALA A 235 -7.52 11.62 14.19
N ASN A 236 -7.02 10.39 14.06
CA ASN A 236 -7.14 9.31 15.05
C ASN A 236 -5.86 9.14 15.89
N ASP A 237 -5.06 10.21 16.03
CA ASP A 237 -3.83 10.26 16.85
C ASP A 237 -2.77 9.19 16.47
N HIS A 238 -2.78 8.76 15.21
CA HIS A 238 -1.79 7.85 14.65
C HIS A 238 -0.75 8.59 13.81
N ILE A 239 0.43 7.98 13.66
CA ILE A 239 1.52 8.53 12.87
C ILE A 239 1.43 7.95 11.45
N PHE A 240 1.39 8.83 10.45
CA PHE A 240 1.40 8.43 9.04
C PHE A 240 2.78 8.65 8.43
N GLU A 241 3.36 7.59 7.84
CA GLU A 241 4.61 7.67 7.08
C GLU A 241 4.48 6.95 5.75
N MET A 242 4.98 7.59 4.68
CA MET A 242 5.10 6.95 3.38
C MET A 242 6.47 6.28 3.27
N TYR A 243 6.49 5.08 2.68
CA TYR A 243 7.74 4.45 2.28
C TYR A 243 8.41 5.25 1.16
N LEU A 244 9.75 5.28 1.15
CA LEU A 244 10.51 5.86 0.06
C LEU A 244 10.18 5.15 -1.26
N LYS A 245 10.05 5.94 -2.33
CA LYS A 245 9.82 5.43 -3.68
C LYS A 245 10.92 4.41 -4.04
N PHE A 246 10.54 3.28 -4.63
CA PHE A 246 11.43 2.19 -5.05
C PHE A 246 12.14 1.41 -3.93
N HIS A 247 11.69 1.52 -2.67
CA HIS A 247 12.25 0.79 -1.52
C HIS A 247 11.30 -0.29 -0.98
N CYS A 248 10.72 -1.11 -1.86
CA CYS A 248 9.75 -2.16 -1.48
C CYS A 248 10.30 -3.14 -0.42
N LYS A 249 11.63 -3.32 -0.36
CA LYS A 249 12.31 -4.17 0.64
C LYS A 249 12.06 -3.72 2.10
N CYS A 250 11.74 -2.44 2.31
CA CYS A 250 11.42 -1.86 3.60
C CYS A 250 9.97 -2.12 4.04
N ASN A 251 9.09 -2.49 3.10
CA ASN A 251 7.72 -2.88 3.41
C ASN A 251 7.63 -4.41 3.52
N TRP A 252 7.41 -4.95 4.72
CA TRP A 252 7.46 -6.39 4.92
C TRP A 252 6.27 -7.14 4.28
N ILE A 253 5.15 -6.45 4.02
CA ILE A 253 3.97 -7.07 3.40
C ILE A 253 4.27 -7.58 1.98
N GLU A 254 5.27 -7.01 1.30
CA GLU A 254 5.75 -7.50 0.00
C GLU A 254 6.30 -8.92 0.09
N ARG A 255 6.92 -9.27 1.22
CA ARG A 255 7.40 -10.64 1.50
C ARG A 255 6.24 -11.58 1.78
N TYR A 256 5.24 -11.08 2.51
CA TYR A 256 4.00 -11.79 2.75
C TYR A 256 3.28 -12.12 1.42
N TRP A 257 3.16 -11.16 0.50
CA TRP A 257 2.62 -11.41 -0.84
C TRP A 257 3.45 -12.43 -1.62
N GLY A 258 4.78 -12.34 -1.55
CA GLY A 258 5.67 -13.32 -2.15
C GLY A 258 5.41 -14.74 -1.63
N ALA A 259 5.27 -14.90 -0.32
CA ALA A 259 4.99 -16.19 0.33
C ALA A 259 3.61 -16.73 -0.06
N ALA A 260 2.56 -15.90 0.00
CA ALA A 260 1.21 -16.29 -0.38
C ALA A 260 1.12 -16.71 -1.86
N LYS A 261 1.78 -15.97 -2.76
CA LYS A 261 1.81 -16.31 -4.20
C LYS A 261 2.63 -17.57 -4.47
N ASP A 262 3.71 -17.82 -3.74
CA ASP A 262 4.46 -19.06 -3.89
C ASP A 262 3.62 -20.28 -3.43
N LEU A 263 2.85 -20.17 -2.34
CA LEU A 263 1.88 -21.19 -1.94
C LEU A 263 0.83 -21.43 -3.02
N ALA A 264 0.22 -20.36 -3.52
CA ALA A 264 -0.76 -20.44 -4.61
C ALA A 264 -0.16 -21.13 -5.85
N ARG A 265 1.06 -20.79 -6.26
CA ARG A 265 1.74 -21.43 -7.41
C ARG A 265 2.06 -22.91 -7.19
N LYS A 266 2.30 -23.33 -5.94
CA LYS A 266 2.63 -24.72 -5.62
C LYS A 266 1.39 -25.62 -5.54
N GLU A 267 0.29 -25.09 -5.04
CA GLU A 267 -0.88 -25.88 -4.65
C GLU A 267 -2.12 -25.64 -5.52
N SER A 268 -2.12 -24.58 -6.35
CA SER A 268 -3.24 -24.29 -7.26
C SER A 268 -3.26 -25.24 -8.45
N ASP A 269 -4.48 -25.60 -8.86
CA ASP A 269 -4.76 -26.26 -10.14
C ASP A 269 -4.81 -25.27 -11.31
N TYR A 270 -4.53 -24.00 -11.04
CA TYR A 270 -4.60 -22.86 -11.96
C TYR A 270 -6.00 -22.63 -12.53
N THR A 271 -7.02 -22.89 -11.72
CA THR A 271 -8.40 -22.50 -12.00
C THR A 271 -8.85 -21.37 -11.07
N PHE A 272 -9.70 -20.49 -11.58
CA PHE A 272 -10.26 -19.42 -10.76
C PHE A 272 -11.11 -19.95 -9.60
N LYS A 273 -11.78 -21.09 -9.80
CA LYS A 273 -12.60 -21.73 -8.75
C LYS A 273 -11.72 -22.18 -7.58
N SER A 274 -10.62 -22.87 -7.86
CA SER A 274 -9.67 -23.29 -6.81
C SER A 274 -9.01 -22.09 -6.13
N LEU A 275 -8.55 -21.11 -6.91
CA LEU A 275 -7.96 -19.89 -6.35
C LEU A 275 -8.95 -19.18 -5.42
N LYS A 276 -10.22 -19.08 -5.78
CA LYS A 276 -11.25 -18.46 -4.95
C LYS A 276 -11.53 -19.23 -3.65
N VAL A 277 -11.47 -20.56 -3.67
CA VAL A 277 -11.72 -21.39 -2.48
C VAL A 277 -10.51 -21.39 -1.54
N ASN A 278 -9.29 -21.33 -2.10
CA ASN A 278 -8.06 -21.51 -1.33
C ASN A 278 -7.34 -20.19 -0.99
N ALA A 279 -7.77 -19.05 -1.53
CA ALA A 279 -7.12 -17.75 -1.34
C ALA A 279 -6.88 -17.44 0.14
N ASP A 280 -7.92 -17.53 0.96
CA ASP A 280 -7.84 -17.27 2.40
C ASP A 280 -6.82 -18.20 3.07
N SER A 281 -6.82 -19.49 2.72
CA SER A 281 -5.86 -20.46 3.26
C SER A 281 -4.40 -20.13 2.92
N TYR A 282 -4.12 -19.67 1.69
CA TYR A 282 -2.77 -19.24 1.31
C TYR A 282 -2.33 -17.99 2.06
N LEU A 283 -3.26 -17.06 2.26
CA LEU A 283 -3.03 -15.81 2.99
C LEU A 283 -2.79 -16.09 4.48
N ASP A 284 -3.64 -16.88 5.13
CA ASP A 284 -3.49 -17.26 6.55
C ASP A 284 -2.14 -17.94 6.82
N ARG A 285 -1.73 -18.89 5.95
CA ARG A 285 -0.44 -19.59 6.08
C ARG A 285 0.75 -18.67 5.81
N ALA A 286 0.62 -17.70 4.92
CA ALA A 286 1.65 -16.70 4.71
C ALA A 286 1.73 -15.71 5.88
N GLY A 287 0.60 -15.45 6.54
CA GLY A 287 0.39 -14.52 7.64
C GLY A 287 0.62 -15.11 9.03
N GLU A 288 1.08 -16.37 9.13
CA GLU A 288 1.53 -16.97 10.39
C GLU A 288 2.49 -16.02 11.11
N LEU A 289 2.22 -15.74 12.40
CA LEU A 289 2.88 -14.68 13.15
C LEU A 289 4.41 -14.78 13.11
N ALA A 290 4.96 -15.98 13.30
CA ALA A 290 6.40 -16.23 13.21
C ALA A 290 7.01 -15.80 11.87
N LYS A 291 6.30 -15.99 10.74
CA LYS A 291 6.76 -15.54 9.42
C LYS A 291 6.68 -14.02 9.30
N VAL A 292 5.59 -13.41 9.79
CA VAL A 292 5.42 -11.96 9.78
C VAL A 292 6.53 -11.27 10.59
N CYS A 293 6.83 -11.75 11.81
CA CYS A 293 7.92 -11.21 12.62
C CYS A 293 9.29 -11.34 11.91
N ARG A 294 9.55 -12.48 11.23
CA ARG A 294 10.76 -12.62 10.38
C ARG A 294 10.79 -11.62 9.24
N PHE A 295 9.66 -11.38 8.57
CA PHE A 295 9.57 -10.42 7.48
C PHE A 295 9.82 -8.99 8.00
N TYR A 296 9.21 -8.63 9.12
CA TYR A 296 9.38 -7.35 9.81
C TYR A 296 10.85 -7.11 10.18
N ASN A 297 11.50 -8.06 10.87
CA ASN A 297 12.91 -7.96 11.24
C ASN A 297 13.80 -7.77 10.01
N LYS A 298 13.55 -8.56 8.95
CA LYS A 298 14.32 -8.44 7.71
C LYS A 298 14.15 -7.07 7.04
N SER A 299 12.94 -6.50 7.07
CA SER A 299 12.70 -5.15 6.56
C SER A 299 13.42 -4.08 7.38
N TRP A 300 13.53 -4.24 8.70
CA TRP A 300 14.37 -3.38 9.53
C TRP A 300 15.85 -3.46 9.18
N CYS A 301 16.39 -4.64 8.87
CA CYS A 301 17.77 -4.75 8.39
C CYS A 301 17.99 -3.97 7.09
N PHE A 302 17.00 -3.95 6.18
CA PHE A 302 17.07 -3.12 4.98
C PHE A 302 17.00 -1.62 5.31
N ILE A 303 16.08 -1.20 6.18
CA ILE A 303 15.98 0.20 6.63
C ILE A 303 17.30 0.68 7.23
N GLU A 304 17.94 -0.15 8.06
CA GLU A 304 19.23 0.15 8.64
C GLU A 304 20.35 0.23 7.59
N ALA A 305 20.40 -0.71 6.64
CA ALA A 305 21.36 -0.65 5.55
C ALA A 305 21.20 0.63 4.71
N TYR A 306 19.96 1.00 4.36
CA TYR A 306 19.68 2.24 3.63
C TYR A 306 20.01 3.49 4.42
N SER A 307 19.83 3.48 5.75
CA SER A 307 20.23 4.61 6.61
C SER A 307 21.74 4.87 6.61
N GLN A 308 22.54 3.89 6.18
CA GLN A 308 23.98 3.99 5.99
C GLN A 308 24.37 4.36 4.54
N ASN A 309 23.43 4.92 3.76
CA ASN A 309 23.60 5.30 2.35
C ASN A 309 24.01 4.14 1.43
N CYS A 310 23.59 2.91 1.73
CA CYS A 310 23.82 1.78 0.84
C CYS A 310 22.94 1.86 -0.42
N THR A 311 23.50 1.44 -1.55
CA THR A 311 22.71 1.21 -2.76
C THR A 311 21.80 -0.02 -2.61
N GLY A 312 20.90 -0.23 -3.58
CA GLY A 312 19.97 -1.35 -3.57
C GLY A 312 20.63 -2.73 -3.53
N ASP A 313 21.82 -2.86 -4.14
CA ASP A 313 22.60 -4.10 -4.21
C ASP A 313 23.48 -4.26 -2.97
N ASP A 314 24.12 -3.17 -2.52
CA ASP A 314 24.91 -3.19 -1.27
C ASP A 314 24.04 -3.54 -0.06
N ALA A 315 22.84 -2.97 0.02
CA ALA A 315 21.89 -3.29 1.07
C ALA A 315 21.48 -4.77 1.02
N TYR A 316 21.31 -5.33 -0.18
CA TYR A 316 20.99 -6.74 -0.35
C TYR A 316 22.12 -7.63 0.17
N GLU A 317 23.37 -7.35 -0.22
CA GLU A 317 24.53 -8.12 0.24
C GLU A 317 24.75 -7.97 1.76
N LYS A 318 24.58 -6.77 2.32
CA LYS A 318 24.62 -6.56 3.79
C LYS A 318 23.57 -7.41 4.50
N VAL A 319 22.30 -7.36 4.06
CA VAL A 319 21.22 -8.14 4.69
C VAL A 319 21.43 -9.65 4.50
N LYS A 320 21.97 -10.06 3.34
CA LYS A 320 22.29 -11.47 3.05
C LYS A 320 23.29 -12.04 4.05
N GLN A 321 24.28 -11.25 4.48
CA GLN A 321 25.25 -11.66 5.50
C GLN A 321 24.60 -11.99 6.84
N TYR A 322 23.47 -11.37 7.20
CA TYR A 322 22.73 -11.72 8.42
C TYR A 322 21.93 -13.02 8.26
N SER A 323 21.43 -13.31 7.05
CA SER A 323 20.72 -14.57 6.77
C SER A 323 21.62 -15.78 6.52
N ALA A 324 22.87 -15.56 6.10
CA ALA A 324 23.83 -16.61 5.78
C ALA A 324 24.70 -17.05 6.98
N ARG A 325 24.59 -16.35 8.12
CA ARG A 325 25.27 -16.71 9.36
C ARG A 325 24.39 -17.69 10.15
N VAL A 326 24.56 -18.97 9.87
CA VAL A 326 24.00 -20.02 10.71
C VAL A 326 24.93 -20.19 11.91
N CYS A 327 24.42 -20.02 13.13
CA CYS A 327 25.12 -20.48 14.32
C CYS A 327 25.23 -22.00 14.25
N ALA A 328 26.40 -22.50 13.84
CA ALA A 328 26.65 -23.93 13.74
C ALA A 328 26.78 -24.59 15.13
N SER A 329 27.11 -23.80 16.16
CA SER A 329 27.05 -24.17 17.58
C SER A 329 27.13 -22.95 18.49
N HIS A 330 26.91 -23.12 19.81
CA HIS A 330 27.06 -22.08 20.85
C HIS A 330 28.41 -21.33 20.85
N ARG A 331 29.43 -21.79 20.10
CA ARG A 331 30.76 -21.15 20.04
C ARG A 331 31.27 -20.85 18.63
N LYS A 332 30.47 -21.04 17.56
CA LYS A 332 30.93 -20.78 16.19
C LYS A 332 29.80 -20.34 15.25
N VAL A 333 29.99 -19.19 14.62
CA VAL A 333 29.23 -18.74 13.46
C VAL A 333 30.00 -19.16 12.22
N LEU A 334 29.39 -19.99 11.36
CA LEU A 334 29.96 -20.31 10.06
C LEU A 334 29.38 -19.34 9.02
N LYS A 335 30.23 -18.85 8.12
CA LYS A 335 29.79 -18.23 6.87
C LYS A 335 29.56 -19.37 5.87
N ASN A 336 28.40 -19.39 5.23
CA ASN A 336 28.24 -20.19 4.02
C ASN A 336 28.97 -19.45 2.89
N ASP A 337 30.06 -20.05 2.40
CA ASP A 337 30.80 -19.60 1.22
C ASP A 337 30.00 -19.82 -0.07
#